data_AF-A0A6C0DC26-F1
#
_entry.id   AF-A0A6C0DC26-F1
#
_cell.length_a   1.000
_cell.length_b   1.000
_cell.length_c   1.000
_cell.angle_alpha   90.00
_cell.angle_beta   90.00
_cell.angle_gamma   90.00
#
_symmetry.space_group_name_H-M   'P 1'
#
loop_
_entity.id
_entity.type
_entity.pdbx_description
1 polymer ?
#
loop_
_entity_poly.entity_id
_entity_poly.type
_entity_poly.pdbx_seq_one_letter_code
_entity_poly.pdbx_strand_id
1 'polypeptide(L)'
;MLFMIINNKNNNILPNNYFFNPLTSYNNLLEYINLINKNNKLTEFDNKIPIYLKPRNHIPVANYYEVIKNAYDYSDYHFVLYWINFDEATVIIRRLDDYKIDKQFELKVYDINKSDYETIYFKPVNSNEIITNIKFKIQLEKVEINNLQKIPKIIIQTAKSSECNLASYNAVMTFIDLNPEYEYMFFDDAACYNFIETNFDKTVIDAYNKLKPTAYRADLFRYCVLYKSGGCYFDIKQINRVPIRDIINKNSDLILCRDLKPNAFYNAIMLCTPNNKDISNLIDAVIKNVDNNYYGTCPLCPTGPCLCYNIIPHHKTDLVNRFDIIFYSHYRARHKGNIYSEKLKKIICNTAYKGYYKKNLNNYHKEWMNSQVYK
;
A
#
# COMPACT_ATOMS: atom_id res chain seq x y z
N MET A 1 -11.46 57.42 26.38
CA MET A 1 -12.85 57.93 26.41
C MET A 1 -13.46 57.51 25.06
N LEU A 2 -14.08 56.32 24.93
CA LEU A 2 -15.51 56.02 25.20
C LEU A 2 -16.39 57.14 24.60
N PHE A 3 -17.21 57.01 23.55
CA PHE A 3 -18.24 56.02 23.12
C PHE A 3 -18.44 56.15 21.57
N MET A 4 -18.72 55.10 20.75
CA MET A 4 -20.05 54.48 20.42
C MET A 4 -21.10 55.51 19.91
N ILE A 5 -21.92 55.38 18.85
CA ILE A 5 -22.45 54.36 17.90
C ILE A 5 -23.10 55.17 16.74
N ILE A 6 -23.16 54.66 15.50
CA ILE A 6 -24.41 54.49 14.70
C ILE A 6 -24.07 53.73 13.40
N ASN A 7 -24.83 52.64 13.21
CA ASN A 7 -24.86 51.74 12.06
C ASN A 7 -25.22 52.44 10.74
N ASN A 8 -24.65 51.98 9.62
CA ASN A 8 -25.52 51.56 8.52
C ASN A 8 -24.91 50.49 7.61
N LYS A 9 -25.83 49.71 7.07
CA LYS A 9 -25.70 48.41 6.41
C LYS A 9 -24.99 48.46 5.05
N ASN A 10 -24.47 47.28 4.71
CA ASN A 10 -24.29 46.68 3.38
C ASN A 10 -22.97 46.87 2.61
N ASN A 11 -22.48 45.70 2.18
CA ASN A 11 -21.61 45.38 1.04
C ASN A 11 -20.09 45.33 1.29
N ASN A 12 -19.60 44.15 1.69
CA ASN A 12 -18.97 43.20 0.77
C ASN A 12 -18.45 41.97 1.52
N ILE A 13 -19.23 40.90 1.45
CA ILE A 13 -18.81 39.55 1.86
C ILE A 13 -17.93 39.01 0.73
N LEU A 14 -16.61 38.98 0.95
CA LEU A 14 -15.74 38.05 0.24
C LEU A 14 -15.92 36.67 0.89
N PRO A 15 -16.28 35.61 0.16
CA PRO A 15 -16.42 34.30 0.76
C PRO A 15 -15.04 33.78 1.15
N ASN A 16 -14.90 33.51 2.45
CA ASN A 16 -13.84 32.70 3.04
C ASN A 16 -13.83 31.32 2.37
N ASN A 17 -13.03 31.14 1.33
CA ASN A 17 -12.81 29.82 0.74
C ASN A 17 -11.82 29.01 1.59
N TYR A 18 -12.41 28.26 2.51
CA TYR A 18 -12.09 26.87 2.84
C TYR A 18 -10.59 26.48 2.91
N PHE A 19 -9.95 26.83 4.02
CA PHE A 19 -8.90 25.98 4.57
C PHE A 19 -9.56 24.70 5.12
N PHE A 20 -9.67 23.67 4.29
CA PHE A 20 -10.08 22.34 4.74
C PHE A 20 -9.01 21.75 5.65
N ASN A 21 -9.40 21.36 6.86
CA ASN A 21 -8.52 20.79 7.86
C ASN A 21 -8.35 19.26 7.58
N PRO A 22 -7.18 18.79 7.12
CA PRO A 22 -6.99 17.39 6.69
C PRO A 22 -7.23 16.36 7.80
N LEU A 23 -7.16 16.78 9.07
CA LEU A 23 -7.46 15.93 10.22
C LEU A 23 -8.95 15.55 10.32
N THR A 24 -9.86 16.44 9.90
CA THR A 24 -11.31 16.17 9.97
C THR A 24 -11.80 15.18 8.91
N SER A 25 -11.23 15.17 7.70
CA SER A 25 -11.63 14.21 6.65
C SER A 25 -11.17 12.79 6.95
N TYR A 26 -9.98 12.64 7.57
CA TYR A 26 -9.50 11.35 8.03
C TYR A 26 -10.36 10.80 9.18
N ASN A 27 -10.75 11.65 10.15
CA ASN A 27 -11.63 11.24 11.24
C ASN A 27 -13.03 10.83 10.74
N ASN A 28 -13.61 11.55 9.78
CA ASN A 28 -14.91 11.18 9.20
C ASN A 28 -14.85 9.83 8.46
N LEU A 29 -13.75 9.56 7.76
CA LEU A 29 -13.50 8.28 7.11
C LEU A 29 -13.33 7.15 8.15
N LEU A 30 -12.63 7.43 9.24
CA LEU A 30 -12.44 6.50 10.34
C LEU A 30 -13.77 6.18 11.03
N GLU A 31 -14.62 7.18 11.26
CA GLU A 31 -15.98 7.01 11.79
C GLU A 31 -16.84 6.14 10.86
N TYR A 32 -16.80 6.41 9.54
CA TYR A 32 -17.50 5.61 8.54
C TYR A 32 -17.04 4.15 8.54
N ILE A 33 -15.74 3.91 8.54
CA ILE A 33 -15.18 2.55 8.54
C ILE A 33 -15.48 1.82 9.86
N ASN A 34 -15.40 2.51 11.00
CA ASN A 34 -15.77 1.95 12.29
C ASN A 34 -17.26 1.56 12.35
N LEU A 35 -18.13 2.34 11.72
CA LEU A 35 -19.55 2.03 11.56
C LEU A 35 -19.76 0.73 10.76
N ILE A 36 -19.02 0.54 9.67
CA ILE A 36 -19.04 -0.70 8.87
C ILE A 36 -18.57 -1.89 9.71
N ASN A 37 -17.46 -1.75 10.45
CA ASN A 37 -16.90 -2.83 11.27
C ASN A 37 -17.86 -3.28 12.39
N LYS A 38 -18.63 -2.37 12.99
CA LYS A 38 -19.60 -2.71 14.05
C LYS A 38 -20.72 -3.63 13.55
N ASN A 39 -21.00 -3.65 12.25
CA ASN A 39 -22.07 -4.44 11.64
C ASN A 39 -21.60 -5.82 11.12
N ASN A 40 -20.29 -6.07 11.03
CA ASN A 40 -19.73 -7.36 10.61
C ASN A 40 -19.33 -8.19 11.84
N LYS A 41 -20.17 -9.15 12.23
CA LYS A 41 -19.82 -10.15 13.25
C LYS A 41 -18.61 -10.96 12.77
N LEU A 42 -17.53 -10.93 13.55
CA LEU A 42 -16.38 -11.83 13.42
C LEU A 42 -16.83 -13.26 13.74
N THR A 43 -17.17 -14.03 12.71
CA THR A 43 -17.35 -15.49 12.81
C THR A 43 -16.26 -16.18 12.00
N GLU A 44 -15.59 -17.14 12.65
CA GLU A 44 -14.72 -18.22 12.15
C GLU A 44 -14.12 -18.12 10.74
N PHE A 45 -12.78 -18.11 10.65
CA PHE A 45 -11.94 -18.53 9.51
C PHE A 45 -12.45 -18.25 8.08
N ASP A 46 -13.03 -17.07 7.83
CA ASP A 46 -13.27 -16.56 6.49
C ASP A 46 -12.04 -15.74 6.05
N ASN A 47 -11.42 -16.09 4.91
CA ASN A 47 -10.32 -15.32 4.29
C ASN A 47 -10.80 -13.92 3.85
N LYS A 48 -11.07 -13.04 4.81
CA LYS A 48 -11.53 -11.66 4.60
C LYS A 48 -10.41 -10.71 4.98
N ILE A 49 -10.16 -9.77 4.07
CA ILE A 49 -9.22 -8.68 4.31
C ILE A 49 -9.82 -7.75 5.37
N PRO A 50 -9.08 -7.38 6.43
CA PRO A 50 -9.58 -6.44 7.42
C PRO A 50 -9.87 -5.09 6.77
N ILE A 51 -11.03 -4.49 7.03
CA ILE A 51 -11.37 -3.19 6.41
C ILE A 51 -10.49 -2.07 6.98
N TYR A 52 -10.22 -2.12 8.29
CA TYR A 52 -9.33 -1.18 8.96
C TYR A 52 -8.61 -1.84 10.14
N LEU A 53 -7.35 -1.45 10.33
CA LEU A 53 -6.58 -1.75 11.53
C LEU A 53 -5.86 -0.48 11.99
N LYS A 54 -5.99 -0.17 13.29
CA LYS A 54 -5.15 0.83 13.97
C LYS A 54 -3.69 0.34 14.06
N PRO A 55 -2.72 1.22 14.36
CA PRO A 55 -1.36 0.79 14.68
C PRO A 55 -1.39 -0.22 15.83
N ARG A 56 -0.52 -1.22 15.74
CA ARG A 56 -0.42 -2.34 16.68
C ARG A 56 0.78 -2.10 17.60
N ASN A 57 0.67 -2.59 18.83
CA ASN A 57 1.72 -2.44 19.85
C ASN A 57 2.89 -3.44 19.68
N HIS A 58 2.96 -4.16 18.56
CA HIS A 58 4.05 -5.08 18.29
C HIS A 58 5.32 -4.32 17.93
N ILE A 59 6.45 -4.75 18.49
CA ILE A 59 7.76 -4.14 18.25
C ILE A 59 8.59 -5.15 17.44
N PRO A 60 9.03 -4.85 16.21
CA PRO A 60 9.90 -5.75 15.46
C PRO A 60 11.25 -5.99 16.14
N VAL A 61 11.78 -7.20 16.01
CA VAL A 61 13.15 -7.53 16.41
C VAL A 61 14.15 -6.94 15.40
N ALA A 62 15.22 -6.31 15.88
CA ALA A 62 16.27 -5.70 15.07
C ALA A 62 17.36 -6.69 14.62
N ASN A 63 17.48 -7.82 15.32
CA ASN A 63 18.43 -8.88 15.00
C ASN A 63 18.28 -9.37 13.56
N TYR A 64 19.42 -9.62 12.92
CA TYR A 64 19.42 -10.24 11.61
C TYR A 64 19.01 -11.71 11.72
N TYR A 65 18.19 -12.19 10.79
CA TYR A 65 17.84 -13.59 10.69
C TYR A 65 17.89 -14.09 9.26
N GLU A 66 18.08 -15.39 9.11
CA GLU A 66 18.14 -16.11 7.86
C GLU A 66 17.30 -17.38 7.95
N VAL A 67 16.59 -17.69 6.86
CA VAL A 67 15.78 -18.91 6.76
C VAL A 67 16.54 -19.90 5.90
N ILE A 68 17.02 -20.97 6.52
CA ILE A 68 17.78 -22.01 5.85
C ILE A 68 16.81 -23.13 5.47
N LYS A 69 16.79 -23.45 4.19
CA LYS A 69 15.92 -24.48 3.62
C LYS A 69 16.76 -25.54 2.92
N ASN A 70 16.17 -26.71 2.71
CA ASN A 70 16.77 -27.72 1.82
C ASN A 70 17.04 -27.09 0.44
N ALA A 71 18.14 -27.47 -0.23
CA ALA A 71 18.53 -26.94 -1.53
C ALA A 71 17.44 -27.05 -2.63
N TYR A 72 16.55 -28.04 -2.52
CA TYR A 72 15.43 -28.24 -3.43
C TYR A 72 14.11 -27.67 -2.90
N ASP A 73 14.13 -26.97 -1.76
CA ASP A 73 12.97 -26.30 -1.22
C ASP A 73 12.83 -24.86 -1.71
N TYR A 74 12.15 -24.78 -2.86
CA TYR A 74 11.67 -23.54 -3.41
C TYR A 74 10.37 -23.10 -2.76
N SER A 75 10.08 -23.26 -1.48
CA SER A 75 8.87 -22.66 -0.87
C SER A 75 9.05 -21.15 -0.64
N ASP A 76 7.97 -20.36 -0.78
CA ASP A 76 7.98 -18.91 -0.52
C ASP A 76 7.40 -18.63 0.85
N TYR A 77 8.21 -18.05 1.71
CA TYR A 77 7.82 -17.77 3.08
C TYR A 77 7.94 -16.29 3.40
N HIS A 78 7.04 -15.85 4.26
CA HIS A 78 7.08 -14.57 4.96
C HIS A 78 7.42 -14.83 6.42
N PHE A 79 8.34 -14.04 6.97
CA PHE A 79 8.84 -14.19 8.33
C PHE A 79 8.88 -12.84 9.02
N VAL A 80 8.34 -12.77 10.24
CA VAL A 80 8.40 -11.60 11.12
C VAL A 80 8.65 -12.06 12.55
N LEU A 81 9.53 -11.35 13.25
CA LEU A 81 9.78 -11.54 14.68
C LEU A 81 9.34 -10.27 15.43
N TYR A 82 8.47 -10.43 16.42
CA TYR A 82 8.08 -9.37 17.34
C TYR A 82 8.67 -9.60 18.71
N TRP A 83 9.40 -8.61 19.19
CA TRP A 83 10.05 -8.59 20.49
C TRP A 83 9.03 -8.64 21.63
N ILE A 84 9.28 -9.50 22.62
CA ILE A 84 8.52 -9.59 23.88
C ILE A 84 9.38 -9.12 25.06
N ASN A 85 10.60 -9.65 25.16
CA ASN A 85 11.63 -9.28 26.14
C ASN A 85 13.03 -9.60 25.54
N PHE A 86 14.10 -9.46 26.32
CA PHE A 86 15.48 -9.58 25.83
C PHE A 86 15.84 -10.99 25.31
N ASP A 87 15.10 -12.03 25.69
CA ASP A 87 15.34 -13.42 25.31
C ASP A 87 14.10 -14.09 24.70
N GLU A 88 13.06 -13.35 24.31
CA GLU A 88 11.81 -13.93 23.81
C GLU A 88 11.18 -13.06 22.71
N ALA A 89 10.70 -13.73 21.67
CA ALA A 89 9.93 -13.09 20.60
C ALA A 89 8.78 -13.97 20.10
N THR A 90 7.70 -13.33 19.65
CA THR A 90 6.71 -13.97 18.79
C THR A 90 7.27 -14.11 17.38
N VAL A 91 7.31 -15.33 16.87
CA VAL A 91 7.69 -15.65 15.49
C VAL A 91 6.43 -15.90 14.67
N ILE A 92 6.28 -15.16 13.57
CA ILE A 92 5.23 -15.33 12.57
C ILE A 92 5.86 -15.86 11.30
N ILE A 93 5.32 -16.96 10.79
CA ILE A 93 5.75 -17.60 9.55
C ILE A 93 4.52 -17.86 8.70
N ARG A 94 4.53 -17.41 7.44
CA ARG A 94 3.47 -17.72 6.47
C ARG A 94 4.08 -18.30 5.21
N ARG A 95 3.56 -19.43 4.74
CA ARG A 95 3.81 -19.90 3.37
C ARG A 95 2.88 -19.17 2.42
N LEU A 96 3.46 -18.43 1.48
CA LEU A 96 2.73 -17.53 0.59
C LEU A 96 2.19 -18.22 -0.66
N ASP A 97 2.65 -19.44 -0.94
CA ASP A 97 2.49 -20.07 -2.24
C ASP A 97 1.88 -21.48 -2.19
N ASP A 98 1.47 -21.92 -1.01
CA ASP A 98 0.78 -23.18 -0.74
C ASP A 98 -0.03 -23.10 0.57
N TYR A 99 -0.88 -24.09 0.83
CA TYR A 99 -1.81 -24.17 1.96
C TYR A 99 -1.22 -24.83 3.21
N LYS A 100 -0.02 -25.40 3.12
CA LYS A 100 0.61 -26.14 4.23
C LYS A 100 2.10 -25.89 4.27
N ILE A 101 2.70 -25.92 5.44
CA ILE A 101 4.15 -25.97 5.62
C ILE A 101 4.51 -27.46 5.65
N ASP A 102 4.86 -28.03 4.51
CA ASP A 102 5.06 -29.48 4.32
C ASP A 102 6.52 -29.93 4.43
N LYS A 103 7.44 -28.98 4.60
CA LYS A 103 8.88 -29.22 4.69
C LYS A 103 9.45 -28.59 5.95
N GLN A 104 10.48 -29.24 6.49
CA GLN A 104 11.28 -28.66 7.55
C GLN A 104 12.15 -27.52 7.02
N PHE A 105 12.39 -26.52 7.85
CA PHE A 105 13.36 -25.47 7.61
C PHE A 105 13.90 -24.96 8.96
N GLU A 106 14.98 -24.20 8.89
CA GLU A 106 15.66 -23.64 10.05
C GLU A 106 15.58 -22.12 10.00
N LEU A 107 15.41 -21.50 11.16
CA LEU A 107 15.52 -20.06 11.35
C LEU A 107 16.79 -19.80 12.15
N LYS A 108 17.78 -19.19 11.50
CA LYS A 108 19.03 -18.78 12.12
C LYS A 108 18.92 -17.31 12.51
N VAL A 109 18.89 -17.02 13.80
CA VAL A 109 18.83 -15.64 14.33
C VAL A 109 20.19 -15.30 14.90
N TYR A 110 20.73 -14.16 14.50
CA TYR A 110 22.07 -13.71 14.88
C TYR A 110 21.98 -12.68 16.01
N ASP A 111 23.01 -12.57 16.84
CA ASP A 111 23.16 -11.41 17.71
C ASP A 111 23.30 -10.11 16.88
N ILE A 112 23.22 -8.95 17.54
CA ILE A 112 23.22 -7.66 16.83
C ILE A 112 24.53 -7.40 16.06
N ASN A 113 25.65 -7.96 16.55
CA ASN A 113 26.98 -7.83 15.97
C ASN A 113 27.26 -8.86 14.87
N LYS A 114 26.36 -9.83 14.67
CA LYS A 114 26.53 -11.01 13.82
C LYS A 114 27.77 -11.86 14.18
N SER A 115 28.17 -11.85 15.45
CA SER A 115 29.26 -12.67 15.99
C SER A 115 28.82 -14.06 16.40
N ASP A 116 27.58 -14.19 16.87
CA ASP A 116 26.97 -15.45 17.30
C ASP A 116 25.56 -15.62 16.73
N TYR A 117 25.02 -16.83 16.78
CA TYR A 117 23.68 -17.13 16.32
C TYR A 117 23.06 -18.33 17.05
N GLU A 118 21.74 -18.36 17.02
CA GLU A 118 20.95 -19.53 17.41
C GLU A 118 20.11 -20.03 16.23
N THR A 119 19.98 -21.35 16.12
CA THR A 119 19.16 -22.00 15.11
C THR A 119 17.91 -22.61 15.74
N ILE A 120 16.75 -22.22 15.23
CA ILE A 120 15.45 -22.78 15.60
C ILE A 120 14.95 -23.68 14.47
N TYR A 121 14.52 -24.89 14.81
CA TYR A 121 14.07 -25.89 13.85
C TYR A 121 12.54 -25.93 13.78
N PHE A 122 11.99 -25.75 12.58
CA PHE A 122 10.55 -25.84 12.35
C PHE A 122 10.21 -27.14 11.61
N LYS A 123 9.29 -27.92 12.19
CA LYS A 123 8.76 -29.15 11.60
C LYS A 123 7.59 -28.84 10.66
N PRO A 124 7.28 -29.74 9.70
CA PRO A 124 6.08 -29.63 8.89
C PRO A 124 4.80 -29.54 9.76
N VAL A 125 3.85 -28.71 9.32
CA VAL A 125 2.53 -28.55 9.94
C VAL A 125 1.43 -28.49 8.87
N ASN A 126 0.24 -28.99 9.22
CA ASN A 126 -0.94 -28.96 8.35
C ASN A 126 -1.64 -27.58 8.34
N SER A 127 -0.85 -26.52 8.29
CA SER A 127 -1.26 -25.11 8.24
C SER A 127 -0.27 -24.36 7.36
N ASN A 128 -0.69 -23.30 6.69
CA ASN A 128 0.23 -22.40 5.98
C ASN A 128 0.86 -21.36 6.91
N GLU A 129 0.48 -21.33 8.18
CA GLU A 129 0.90 -20.34 9.16
C GLU A 129 1.40 -21.01 10.44
N ILE A 130 2.45 -20.43 11.02
CA ILE A 130 2.91 -20.67 12.38
C ILE A 130 3.01 -19.31 13.07
N ILE A 131 2.35 -19.18 14.22
CA ILE A 131 2.53 -18.06 15.16
C ILE A 131 2.85 -18.67 16.52
N THR A 132 4.05 -18.40 17.05
CA THR A 132 4.46 -18.95 18.35
C THR A 132 5.47 -18.04 19.04
N ASN A 133 5.45 -18.03 20.37
CA ASN A 133 6.51 -17.42 21.15
C ASN A 133 7.69 -18.40 21.27
N ILE A 134 8.91 -17.87 21.14
CA ILE A 134 10.15 -18.63 21.22
C ILE A 134 11.12 -17.88 22.10
N LYS A 135 11.76 -18.62 23.01
CA LYS A 135 12.90 -18.12 23.78
C LYS A 135 14.20 -18.36 23.04
N PHE A 136 15.09 -17.40 23.12
CA PHE A 136 16.39 -17.38 22.47
C PHE A 136 17.50 -17.30 23.52
N LYS A 137 18.61 -17.98 23.27
CA LYS A 137 19.85 -17.89 24.03
C LYS A 137 20.64 -16.63 23.72
N ILE A 138 20.38 -16.03 22.56
CA ILE A 138 20.96 -14.74 22.15
C ILE A 138 20.08 -13.58 22.59
N GLN A 139 20.71 -12.43 22.84
CA GLN A 139 19.99 -11.20 23.18
C GLN A 139 19.27 -10.62 21.95
N LEU A 140 17.99 -10.33 22.13
CA LEU A 140 17.13 -9.70 21.15
C LEU A 140 17.00 -8.19 21.38
N GLU A 141 17.22 -7.44 20.32
CA GLU A 141 17.13 -5.98 20.28
C GLU A 141 15.84 -5.53 19.58
N LYS A 142 15.36 -4.33 19.95
CA LYS A 142 14.15 -3.73 19.39
C LYS A 142 14.47 -2.86 18.18
N VAL A 143 13.58 -2.85 17.20
CA VAL A 143 13.55 -1.78 16.19
C VAL A 143 12.88 -0.53 16.78
N GLU A 144 13.52 0.62 16.61
CA GLU A 144 12.91 1.92 16.85
C GLU A 144 11.89 2.26 15.76
N ILE A 145 10.60 2.03 16.05
CA ILE A 145 9.50 2.22 15.10
C ILE A 145 8.87 3.64 15.14
N ASN A 146 9.28 4.48 16.09
CA ASN A 146 8.73 5.82 16.29
C ASN A 146 9.43 6.92 15.47
N ASN A 147 10.13 6.54 14.41
CA ASN A 147 10.78 7.50 13.52
C ASN A 147 9.77 8.50 12.94
N LEU A 148 10.11 9.79 13.03
CA LEU A 148 9.35 10.88 12.46
C LEU A 148 9.47 10.83 10.92
N GLN A 149 8.34 10.90 10.23
CA GLN A 149 8.25 11.00 8.77
C GLN A 149 7.10 11.92 8.36
N LYS A 150 7.23 12.59 7.21
CA LYS A 150 6.17 13.45 6.67
C LYS A 150 5.03 12.66 6.04
N ILE A 151 5.35 11.56 5.32
CA ILE A 151 4.34 10.66 4.74
C ILE A 151 3.62 9.94 5.89
N PRO A 152 2.28 10.01 5.99
CA PRO A 152 1.54 9.32 7.03
C PRO A 152 1.79 7.81 7.07
N LYS A 153 1.79 7.21 8.27
CA LYS A 153 1.94 5.75 8.47
C LYS A 153 0.61 5.03 8.22
N ILE A 154 0.13 5.11 6.98
CA ILE A 154 -1.15 4.54 6.53
C ILE A 154 -0.87 3.69 5.30
N ILE A 155 -1.28 2.43 5.32
CA ILE A 155 -1.26 1.52 4.17
C ILE A 155 -2.67 1.49 3.58
N ILE A 156 -2.79 1.76 2.27
CA ILE A 156 -4.06 1.82 1.56
C ILE A 156 -4.04 0.80 0.43
N GLN A 157 -5.05 -0.08 0.40
CA GLN A 157 -5.24 -1.03 -0.68
C GLN A 157 -6.73 -1.07 -1.10
N THR A 158 -6.99 -1.45 -2.34
CA THR A 158 -8.37 -1.63 -2.83
C THR A 158 -8.50 -2.88 -3.68
N ALA A 159 -9.68 -3.49 -3.64
CA ALA A 159 -10.09 -4.59 -4.50
C ALA A 159 -11.61 -4.51 -4.72
N LYS A 160 -12.16 -5.42 -5.53
CA LYS A 160 -13.60 -5.50 -5.75
C LYS A 160 -14.39 -5.74 -4.45
N SER A 161 -13.87 -6.61 -3.59
CA SER A 161 -14.44 -6.96 -2.28
C SER A 161 -13.34 -7.40 -1.32
N SER A 162 -13.64 -7.42 -0.02
CA SER A 162 -12.74 -7.93 1.03
C SER A 162 -12.64 -9.46 1.06
N GLU A 163 -13.59 -10.16 0.44
CA GLU A 163 -13.53 -11.61 0.25
C GLU A 163 -12.36 -11.98 -0.66
N CYS A 164 -11.50 -12.87 -0.19
CA CYS A 164 -10.30 -13.21 -0.92
C CYS A 164 -9.93 -14.68 -0.75
N ASN A 165 -9.01 -15.17 -1.58
CA ASN A 165 -8.41 -16.49 -1.38
C ASN A 165 -7.18 -16.37 -0.47
N LEU A 166 -6.68 -17.51 0.01
CA LEU A 166 -5.55 -17.57 0.94
C LEU A 166 -4.29 -16.84 0.44
N ALA A 167 -3.97 -16.93 -0.86
CA ALA A 167 -2.79 -16.27 -1.42
C ALA A 167 -2.94 -14.74 -1.40
N SER A 168 -4.15 -14.23 -1.66
CA SER A 168 -4.47 -12.81 -1.53
C SER A 168 -4.45 -12.35 -0.09
N TYR A 169 -5.05 -13.13 0.82
CA TYR A 169 -5.03 -12.84 2.25
C TYR A 169 -3.59 -12.72 2.76
N ASN A 170 -2.77 -13.73 2.47
CA ASN A 170 -1.37 -13.75 2.86
C ASN A 170 -0.56 -12.60 2.26
N ALA A 171 -0.84 -12.19 1.02
CA ALA A 171 -0.20 -11.04 0.40
C ALA A 171 -0.47 -9.75 1.22
N VAL A 172 -1.72 -9.53 1.60
CA VAL A 172 -2.11 -8.41 2.49
C VAL A 172 -1.45 -8.54 3.86
N MET A 173 -1.45 -9.74 4.44
CA MET A 173 -0.83 -9.97 5.75
C MET A 173 0.66 -9.64 5.75
N THR A 174 1.37 -9.75 4.62
CA THR A 174 2.79 -9.31 4.58
C THR A 174 2.97 -7.80 4.79
N PHE A 175 2.00 -6.98 4.37
CA PHE A 175 2.01 -5.56 4.66
C PHE A 175 1.68 -5.28 6.12
N ILE A 176 0.68 -5.98 6.65
CA ILE A 176 0.28 -5.87 8.05
C ILE A 176 1.45 -6.32 8.93
N ASP A 177 1.95 -7.54 8.80
CA ASP A 177 2.96 -8.10 9.70
C ASP A 177 4.31 -7.33 9.68
N LEU A 178 4.76 -6.78 8.54
CA LEU A 178 6.03 -6.04 8.52
C LEU A 178 5.94 -4.62 9.10
N ASN A 179 4.74 -4.06 9.20
CA ASN A 179 4.52 -2.64 9.48
C ASN A 179 3.55 -2.44 10.67
N PRO A 180 3.85 -2.97 11.88
CA PRO A 180 3.00 -2.82 13.06
C PRO A 180 2.65 -1.38 13.41
N GLU A 181 3.55 -0.44 13.12
CA GLU A 181 3.41 0.99 13.34
C GLU A 181 2.50 1.72 12.33
N TYR A 182 2.00 1.00 11.31
CA TYR A 182 1.11 1.56 10.30
C TYR A 182 -0.34 1.16 10.56
N GLU A 183 -1.23 2.12 10.29
CA GLU A 183 -2.63 1.85 10.04
C GLU A 183 -2.78 1.10 8.72
N TYR A 184 -3.81 0.26 8.63
CA TYR A 184 -4.19 -0.41 7.40
C TYR A 184 -5.62 -0.03 7.03
N MET A 185 -5.84 0.34 5.77
CA MET A 185 -7.15 0.70 5.23
C MET A 185 -7.41 -0.05 3.94
N PHE A 186 -8.53 -0.75 3.89
CA PHE A 186 -9.00 -1.45 2.70
C PHE A 186 -10.30 -0.83 2.19
N PHE A 187 -10.38 -0.66 0.87
CA PHE A 187 -11.55 -0.13 0.18
C PHE A 187 -12.04 -1.14 -0.84
N ASP A 188 -13.28 -1.59 -0.70
CA ASP A 188 -13.97 -2.25 -1.80
C ASP A 188 -14.51 -1.24 -2.83
N ASP A 189 -15.10 -1.72 -3.93
CA ASP A 189 -15.64 -0.85 -4.99
C ASP A 189 -16.67 0.16 -4.45
N ALA A 190 -17.48 -0.22 -3.47
CA ALA A 190 -18.50 0.63 -2.86
C ALA A 190 -17.86 1.69 -1.96
N ALA A 191 -16.90 1.30 -1.12
CA ALA A 191 -16.13 2.23 -0.30
C ALA A 191 -15.34 3.23 -1.15
N CYS A 192 -14.78 2.80 -2.29
CA CYS A 192 -14.12 3.69 -3.25
C CYS A 192 -15.07 4.77 -3.79
N TYR A 193 -16.27 4.37 -4.22
CA TYR A 193 -17.30 5.29 -4.70
C TYR A 193 -17.72 6.30 -3.61
N ASN A 194 -18.09 5.79 -2.43
CA ASN A 194 -18.57 6.62 -1.32
C ASN A 194 -17.48 7.60 -0.85
N PHE A 195 -16.22 7.16 -0.85
CA PHE A 195 -15.09 8.01 -0.52
C PHE A 195 -14.99 9.21 -1.46
N ILE A 196 -15.08 8.98 -2.77
CA ILE A 196 -15.00 10.06 -3.78
C ILE A 196 -16.22 10.98 -3.65
N GLU A 197 -17.42 10.41 -3.60
CA GLU A 197 -18.68 11.18 -3.50
C GLU A 197 -18.72 12.08 -2.25
N THR A 198 -18.16 11.61 -1.13
CA THR A 198 -18.16 12.37 0.13
C THR A 198 -17.07 13.43 0.20
N ASN A 199 -15.94 13.25 -0.48
CA ASN A 199 -14.74 14.07 -0.27
C ASN A 199 -14.38 15.00 -1.43
N PHE A 200 -15.01 14.84 -2.59
CA PHE A 200 -14.68 15.57 -3.81
C PHE A 200 -15.93 16.14 -4.49
N ASP A 201 -15.72 17.18 -5.29
CA ASP A 201 -16.80 17.85 -6.01
C ASP A 201 -17.38 16.96 -7.12
N LYS A 202 -18.56 17.39 -7.62
CA LYS A 202 -19.33 16.67 -8.65
C LYS A 202 -18.51 16.26 -9.88
N THR A 203 -17.53 17.07 -10.27
CA THR A 203 -16.66 16.81 -11.43
C THR A 203 -15.85 15.51 -11.28
N VAL A 204 -15.34 15.22 -10.08
CA VAL A 204 -14.53 14.02 -9.83
C VAL A 204 -15.39 12.76 -9.83
N ILE A 205 -16.57 12.82 -9.19
CA ILE A 205 -17.50 11.69 -9.15
C ILE A 205 -18.12 11.42 -10.53
N ASP A 206 -18.42 12.46 -11.32
CA ASP A 206 -18.86 12.31 -12.72
C ASP A 206 -17.78 11.62 -13.56
N ALA A 207 -16.50 12.03 -13.40
CA ALA A 207 -15.39 11.39 -14.09
C ALA A 207 -15.24 9.91 -13.68
N TYR A 208 -15.30 9.61 -12.38
CA TYR A 208 -15.28 8.23 -11.86
C TYR A 208 -16.40 7.38 -12.44
N ASN A 209 -17.62 7.93 -12.51
CA ASN A 209 -18.79 7.26 -13.06
C ASN A 209 -18.69 7.03 -14.57
N LYS A 210 -18.05 7.93 -15.31
CA LYS A 210 -17.85 7.83 -16.76
C LYS A 210 -16.83 6.76 -17.14
N LEU A 211 -15.87 6.45 -16.27
CA LEU A 211 -14.91 5.35 -16.50
C LEU A 211 -15.62 3.99 -16.46
N LYS A 212 -15.49 3.20 -17.54
CA LYS A 212 -16.00 1.82 -17.62
C LYS A 212 -15.07 0.81 -16.93
N PRO A 213 -13.73 0.79 -17.18
CA PRO A 213 -12.86 -0.21 -16.60
C PRO A 213 -12.66 -0.01 -15.09
N THR A 214 -12.82 -1.06 -14.30
CA THR A 214 -12.53 -1.03 -12.84
C THR A 214 -11.09 -0.61 -12.56
N ALA A 215 -10.13 -0.99 -13.42
CA ALA A 215 -8.74 -0.57 -13.28
C ALA A 215 -8.56 0.95 -13.39
N TYR A 216 -9.31 1.61 -14.28
CA TYR A 216 -9.23 3.07 -14.44
C TYR A 216 -9.91 3.80 -13.28
N ARG A 217 -11.01 3.25 -12.76
CA ARG A 217 -11.63 3.73 -11.52
C ARG A 217 -10.67 3.62 -10.34
N ALA A 218 -9.97 2.50 -10.20
CA ALA A 218 -8.96 2.31 -9.16
C ALA A 218 -7.79 3.30 -9.30
N ASP A 219 -7.37 3.65 -10.52
CA ASP A 219 -6.37 4.69 -10.74
C ASP A 219 -6.83 6.06 -10.18
N LEU A 220 -8.05 6.50 -10.54
CA LEU A 220 -8.59 7.77 -10.04
C LEU A 220 -8.78 7.73 -8.51
N PHE A 221 -9.36 6.66 -7.99
CA PHE A 221 -9.54 6.47 -6.55
C PHE A 221 -8.22 6.58 -5.79
N ARG A 222 -7.16 5.92 -6.27
CA ARG A 222 -5.83 5.97 -5.65
C ARG A 222 -5.33 7.41 -5.53
N TYR A 223 -5.44 8.20 -6.60
CA TYR A 223 -5.00 9.59 -6.54
C TYR A 223 -5.85 10.40 -5.56
N CYS A 224 -7.17 10.21 -5.57
CA CYS A 224 -8.07 10.87 -4.64
C CYS A 224 -7.78 10.55 -3.17
N VAL A 225 -7.61 9.27 -2.82
CA VAL A 225 -7.37 8.86 -1.43
C VAL A 225 -5.99 9.29 -0.95
N LEU A 226 -4.96 9.22 -1.80
CA LEU A 226 -3.62 9.73 -1.48
C LEU A 226 -3.61 11.25 -1.35
N TYR A 227 -4.37 11.98 -2.17
CA TYR A 227 -4.46 13.44 -2.04
C TYR A 227 -5.06 13.85 -0.69
N LYS A 228 -6.13 13.19 -0.25
CA LYS A 228 -6.80 13.53 1.02
C LYS A 228 -6.03 13.05 2.25
N SER A 229 -5.61 11.78 2.24
CA SER A 229 -5.08 11.12 3.43
C SER A 229 -3.54 11.08 3.45
N GLY A 230 -2.88 11.26 2.31
CA GLY A 230 -1.49 10.85 2.14
C GLY A 230 -1.34 9.34 2.33
N GLY A 231 -0.16 8.92 2.77
CA GLY A 231 0.13 7.55 3.15
C GLY A 231 0.77 6.77 2.02
N CYS A 232 0.56 5.46 2.02
CA CYS A 232 1.25 4.50 1.18
C CYS A 232 0.23 3.61 0.48
N TYR A 233 -0.01 3.84 -0.80
CA TYR A 233 -0.85 2.98 -1.61
C TYR A 233 -0.06 1.84 -2.21
N PHE A 234 -0.60 0.63 -2.13
CA PHE A 234 -0.09 -0.57 -2.81
C PHE A 234 -1.25 -1.38 -3.41
N ASP A 235 -1.08 -1.90 -4.62
CA ASP A 235 -2.06 -2.81 -5.20
C ASP A 235 -2.25 -4.06 -4.32
N ILE A 236 -3.50 -4.49 -4.10
CA ILE A 236 -3.86 -5.58 -3.17
C ILE A 236 -3.15 -6.92 -3.44
N LYS A 237 -2.73 -7.14 -4.69
CA LYS A 237 -2.07 -8.38 -5.11
C LYS A 237 -0.60 -8.46 -4.70
N GLN A 238 -0.01 -7.34 -4.32
CA GLN A 238 1.41 -7.22 -4.06
C GLN A 238 1.80 -7.93 -2.76
N ILE A 239 3.05 -8.41 -2.67
CA ILE A 239 3.61 -9.04 -1.47
C ILE A 239 4.72 -8.15 -0.93
N ASN A 240 4.59 -7.63 0.28
CA ASN A 240 5.63 -6.83 0.93
C ASN A 240 6.78 -7.70 1.44
N ARG A 241 8.02 -7.26 1.22
CA ARG A 241 9.24 -8.02 1.58
C ARG A 241 10.15 -7.29 2.55
N VAL A 242 10.04 -5.97 2.63
CA VAL A 242 10.75 -5.16 3.62
C VAL A 242 9.78 -4.22 4.32
N PRO A 243 10.06 -3.81 5.55
CA PRO A 243 9.27 -2.77 6.20
C PRO A 243 9.27 -1.45 5.42
N ILE A 244 8.14 -0.75 5.37
CA ILE A 244 7.98 0.53 4.69
C ILE A 244 8.84 1.62 5.36
N ARG A 245 9.06 1.52 6.67
CA ARG A 245 10.00 2.39 7.41
C ARG A 245 11.43 2.37 6.88
N ASP A 246 11.85 1.32 6.18
CA ASP A 246 13.18 1.25 5.56
C ASP A 246 13.22 1.99 4.22
N ILE A 247 12.05 2.20 3.61
CA ILE A 247 11.87 2.84 2.30
C ILE A 247 11.73 4.36 2.46
N ILE A 248 10.93 4.82 3.43
CA ILE A 248 10.60 6.23 3.63
C ILE A 248 11.71 6.95 4.41
N ASN A 249 12.19 8.07 3.89
CA ASN A 249 13.05 8.99 4.64
C ASN A 249 12.21 10.05 5.37
N LYS A 250 12.74 10.60 6.47
CA LYS A 250 12.08 11.66 7.27
C LYS A 250 11.55 12.82 6.42
N ASN A 251 12.27 13.19 5.37
CA ASN A 251 11.96 14.35 4.52
C ASN A 251 11.20 14.02 3.23
N SER A 252 10.90 12.75 2.95
CA SER A 252 10.17 12.34 1.75
C SER A 252 8.78 12.98 1.69
N ASP A 253 8.44 13.59 0.56
CA ASP A 253 7.14 14.19 0.25
C ASP A 253 6.33 13.34 -0.74
N LEU A 254 7.03 12.70 -1.67
CA LEU A 254 6.50 11.81 -2.70
C LEU A 254 7.53 10.74 -3.05
N ILE A 255 7.12 9.49 -3.11
CA ILE A 255 7.92 8.35 -3.60
C ILE A 255 7.09 7.63 -4.67
N LEU A 256 7.71 7.44 -5.83
CA LEU A 256 7.14 6.79 -7.00
C LEU A 256 8.02 5.62 -7.44
N CYS A 257 7.43 4.71 -8.21
CA CYS A 257 8.13 3.58 -8.79
C CYS A 257 8.30 3.79 -10.29
N ARG A 258 9.52 3.65 -10.81
CA ARG A 258 9.78 3.63 -12.26
C ARG A 258 9.21 2.34 -12.86
N ASP A 259 8.42 2.46 -13.92
CA ASP A 259 7.87 1.29 -14.61
C ASP A 259 8.93 0.61 -15.50
N LEU A 260 8.68 -0.64 -15.90
CA LEU A 260 9.41 -1.31 -16.96
C LEU A 260 9.17 -0.66 -18.32
N LYS A 261 7.96 -0.12 -18.52
CA LYS A 261 7.66 0.66 -19.71
C LYS A 261 8.42 1.99 -19.64
N PRO A 262 9.19 2.36 -20.68
CA PRO A 262 9.77 3.71 -20.75
C PRO A 262 8.70 4.79 -20.66
N ASN A 263 9.03 5.90 -20.01
CA ASN A 263 8.13 7.04 -19.83
C ASN A 263 6.83 6.67 -19.11
N ALA A 264 6.95 5.88 -18.04
CA ALA A 264 5.84 5.50 -17.18
C ALA A 264 6.31 5.37 -15.72
N PHE A 265 5.44 5.78 -14.78
CA PHE A 265 5.62 5.49 -13.37
C PHE A 265 4.61 4.45 -12.93
N TYR A 266 5.08 3.32 -12.39
CA TYR A 266 4.26 2.20 -11.97
C TYR A 266 3.40 2.60 -10.76
N ASN A 267 2.21 3.11 -11.06
CA ASN A 267 1.30 3.75 -10.12
C ASN A 267 0.63 2.76 -9.14
N ALA A 268 0.89 1.46 -9.26
CA ALA A 268 0.48 0.44 -8.29
C ALA A 268 1.23 0.53 -6.94
N ILE A 269 2.22 1.43 -6.84
CA ILE A 269 2.88 1.82 -5.58
C ILE A 269 3.12 3.33 -5.62
N MET A 270 2.55 4.06 -4.66
CA MET A 270 2.71 5.51 -4.55
C MET A 270 2.62 5.91 -3.08
N LEU A 271 3.60 6.66 -2.60
CA LEU A 271 3.65 7.11 -1.21
C LEU A 271 3.77 8.63 -1.20
N CYS A 272 2.91 9.34 -0.47
CA CYS A 272 2.97 10.80 -0.45
C CYS A 272 2.43 11.41 0.85
N THR A 273 2.79 12.68 1.07
CA THR A 273 2.12 13.52 2.05
C THR A 273 0.69 13.84 1.62
N PRO A 274 -0.23 14.14 2.56
CA PRO A 274 -1.54 14.68 2.21
C PRO A 274 -1.40 16.02 1.47
N ASN A 275 -2.40 16.35 0.66
CA ASN A 275 -2.48 17.55 -0.19
C ASN A 275 -1.27 17.73 -1.13
N ASN A 276 -0.63 16.64 -1.54
CA ASN A 276 0.50 16.71 -2.45
C ASN A 276 0.05 17.25 -3.83
N LYS A 277 0.69 18.34 -4.29
CA LYS A 277 0.33 19.05 -5.52
C LYS A 277 0.49 18.18 -6.77
N ASP A 278 1.52 17.33 -6.82
CA ASP A 278 1.72 16.42 -7.95
C ASP A 278 0.57 15.41 -8.06
N ILE A 279 0.06 14.92 -6.93
CA ILE A 279 -1.12 14.03 -6.90
C ILE A 279 -2.40 14.77 -7.31
N SER A 280 -2.60 16.01 -6.87
CA SER A 280 -3.73 16.85 -7.32
C SER A 280 -3.73 17.02 -8.84
N ASN A 281 -2.56 17.30 -9.43
CA ASN A 281 -2.42 17.45 -10.88
C ASN A 281 -2.79 16.16 -11.63
N LEU A 282 -2.57 14.97 -11.03
CA LEU A 282 -3.01 13.71 -11.62
C LEU A 282 -4.53 13.60 -11.67
N ILE A 283 -5.22 14.00 -10.59
CA ILE A 283 -6.68 13.99 -10.54
C ILE A 283 -7.24 14.91 -11.63
N ASP A 284 -6.73 16.13 -11.73
CA ASP A 284 -7.15 17.11 -12.75
C ASP A 284 -6.89 16.59 -14.17
N ALA A 285 -5.76 15.92 -14.39
CA ALA A 285 -5.42 15.34 -15.68
C ALA A 285 -6.33 14.16 -16.05
N VAL A 286 -6.72 13.32 -15.08
CA VAL A 286 -7.71 12.26 -15.31
C VAL A 286 -9.06 12.86 -15.69
N ILE A 287 -9.54 13.86 -14.97
CA ILE A 287 -10.81 14.53 -15.27
C ILE A 287 -10.78 15.11 -16.68
N LYS A 288 -9.71 15.84 -17.03
CA LYS A 288 -9.52 16.38 -18.38
C LYS A 288 -9.53 15.28 -19.45
N ASN A 289 -8.87 14.15 -19.21
CA ASN A 289 -8.88 13.04 -20.16
C ASN A 289 -10.26 12.42 -20.31
N VAL A 290 -10.98 12.24 -19.20
CA VAL A 290 -12.33 11.69 -19.16
C VAL A 290 -13.32 12.61 -19.88
N ASP A 291 -13.24 13.93 -19.67
CA ASP A 291 -14.09 14.91 -20.35
C ASP A 291 -13.90 14.87 -21.87
N ASN A 292 -12.65 14.73 -22.32
CA ASN A 292 -12.30 14.67 -23.74
C ASN A 292 -12.37 13.26 -24.34
N ASN A 293 -12.83 12.24 -23.60
CA ASN A 293 -12.79 10.83 -24.02
C ASN A 293 -11.41 10.41 -24.57
N TYR A 294 -10.32 10.86 -23.94
CA TYR A 294 -8.96 10.67 -24.44
C TYR A 294 -8.47 9.22 -24.27
N TYR A 295 -7.98 8.60 -25.34
CA TYR A 295 -7.42 7.24 -25.31
C TYR A 295 -5.89 7.19 -25.24
N GLY A 296 -5.20 8.17 -25.85
CA GLY A 296 -3.75 8.17 -26.00
C GLY A 296 -3.21 7.05 -26.89
N THR A 297 -1.92 6.74 -26.75
CA THR A 297 -1.23 5.75 -27.60
C THR A 297 -1.23 4.34 -27.02
N CYS A 298 -1.59 4.19 -25.74
CA CYS A 298 -1.71 2.89 -25.10
C CYS A 298 -2.73 2.97 -23.93
N PRO A 299 -3.22 1.82 -23.41
CA PRO A 299 -4.21 1.79 -22.35
C PRO A 299 -3.72 2.30 -20.99
N LEU A 300 -2.47 2.72 -20.87
CA LEU A 300 -1.92 3.32 -19.65
C LEU A 300 -1.94 4.86 -19.69
N CYS A 301 -2.30 5.45 -20.83
CA CYS A 301 -2.36 6.91 -21.03
C CYS A 301 -3.57 7.60 -20.39
N PRO A 302 -4.79 7.01 -20.36
CA PRO A 302 -5.96 7.72 -19.84
C PRO A 302 -5.88 8.07 -18.36
N THR A 303 -5.49 7.10 -17.52
CA THR A 303 -5.49 7.24 -16.05
C THR A 303 -4.25 6.70 -15.38
N GLY A 304 -3.44 5.94 -16.12
CA GLY A 304 -2.47 5.00 -15.55
C GLY A 304 -1.01 5.50 -15.55
N PRO A 305 -0.05 4.56 -15.58
CA PRO A 305 1.38 4.87 -15.49
C PRO A 305 1.93 5.91 -16.46
N CYS A 306 1.42 5.97 -17.70
CA CYS A 306 1.88 6.95 -18.68
C CYS A 306 1.33 8.35 -18.39
N LEU A 307 0.11 8.47 -17.85
CA LEU A 307 -0.40 9.74 -17.33
C LEU A 307 0.50 10.25 -16.21
N CYS A 308 0.81 9.39 -15.24
CA CYS A 308 1.67 9.76 -14.10
C CYS A 308 3.00 10.35 -14.56
N TYR A 309 3.66 9.71 -15.52
CA TYR A 309 4.93 10.18 -16.05
C TYR A 309 4.82 11.54 -16.74
N ASN A 310 3.76 11.74 -17.53
CA ASN A 310 3.59 12.98 -18.29
C ASN A 310 3.27 14.19 -17.41
N ILE A 311 2.61 13.98 -16.26
CA ILE A 311 2.15 15.06 -15.39
C ILE A 311 3.15 15.39 -14.28
N ILE A 312 3.80 14.38 -13.71
CA ILE A 312 4.71 14.59 -12.57
C ILE A 312 6.07 15.09 -13.08
N PRO A 313 6.55 16.26 -12.62
CA PRO A 313 7.88 16.75 -12.97
C PRO A 313 8.97 15.76 -12.56
N HIS A 314 9.89 15.47 -13.48
CA HIS A 314 10.96 14.49 -13.27
C HIS A 314 12.31 14.97 -13.82
N HIS A 315 12.60 16.26 -13.65
CA HIS A 315 13.89 16.85 -14.00
C HIS A 315 15.03 16.30 -13.10
N LYS A 316 16.26 16.28 -13.64
CA LYS A 316 17.41 15.54 -13.07
C LYS A 316 17.74 15.84 -11.60
N THR A 317 17.43 17.02 -11.10
CA THR A 317 17.80 17.47 -9.74
C THR A 317 16.88 16.95 -8.63
N ASP A 318 15.65 16.54 -8.94
CA ASP A 318 14.65 16.06 -7.96
C ASP A 318 14.59 14.52 -7.88
N LEU A 319 15.41 13.82 -8.66
CA LEU A 319 15.26 12.39 -8.90
C LEU A 319 15.65 11.51 -7.70
N VAL A 320 16.60 11.96 -6.88
CA VAL A 320 17.26 11.12 -5.87
C VAL A 320 16.35 10.82 -4.67
N ASN A 321 15.31 11.62 -4.41
CA ASN A 321 14.38 11.36 -3.29
C ASN A 321 13.03 10.80 -3.74
N ARG A 322 12.68 10.95 -5.03
CA ARG A 322 11.34 10.63 -5.56
C ARG A 322 11.27 9.29 -6.30
N PHE A 323 12.40 8.75 -6.80
CA PHE A 323 12.41 7.59 -7.70
C PHE A 323 13.36 6.45 -7.28
N ASP A 324 13.52 6.24 -5.98
CA ASP A 324 14.40 5.20 -5.39
C ASP A 324 13.95 3.75 -5.67
N ILE A 325 12.77 3.60 -6.25
CA ILE A 325 12.10 2.32 -6.45
C ILE A 325 11.89 2.07 -7.94
N ILE A 326 12.19 0.85 -8.38
CA ILE A 326 12.09 0.44 -9.77
C ILE A 326 11.30 -0.87 -9.87
N PHE A 327 10.34 -0.91 -10.78
CA PHE A 327 9.72 -2.14 -11.21
C PHE A 327 10.70 -2.89 -12.13
N TYR A 328 11.10 -4.07 -11.69
CA TYR A 328 11.97 -4.99 -12.39
C TYR A 328 11.24 -6.31 -12.70
N SER A 329 11.32 -6.83 -13.93
CA SER A 329 10.90 -8.20 -14.28
C SER A 329 12.10 -9.05 -14.68
N HIS A 330 12.43 -10.07 -13.89
CA HIS A 330 13.37 -11.10 -14.34
C HIS A 330 12.55 -12.22 -15.02
N TYR A 331 12.96 -12.66 -16.21
CA TYR A 331 12.35 -13.81 -16.89
C TYR A 331 12.43 -15.11 -16.06
N ARG A 332 13.36 -15.17 -15.09
CA ARG A 332 13.53 -16.28 -14.13
C ARG A 332 12.95 -16.02 -12.74
N ALA A 333 12.26 -14.89 -12.51
CA ALA A 333 11.66 -14.62 -11.21
C ALA A 333 10.44 -15.50 -10.97
N ARG A 334 10.33 -16.01 -9.73
CA ARG A 334 9.18 -16.77 -9.23
C ARG A 334 7.85 -16.02 -9.37
N HIS A 335 7.92 -14.70 -9.24
CA HIS A 335 6.79 -13.77 -9.37
C HIS A 335 6.89 -13.07 -10.72
N LYS A 336 5.75 -12.69 -11.32
CA LYS A 336 5.72 -11.99 -12.64
C LYS A 336 6.40 -10.61 -12.63
N GLY A 337 6.90 -10.17 -11.48
CA GLY A 337 7.61 -8.91 -11.31
C GLY A 337 8.06 -8.71 -9.86
N ASN A 338 9.10 -7.91 -9.70
CA ASN A 338 9.66 -7.47 -8.43
C ASN A 338 9.76 -5.95 -8.44
N ILE A 339 9.55 -5.34 -7.29
CA ILE A 339 9.83 -3.94 -7.05
C ILE A 339 11.11 -3.90 -6.23
N TYR A 340 12.14 -3.25 -6.77
CA TYR A 340 13.48 -3.19 -6.20
C TYR A 340 13.78 -1.77 -5.73
N SER A 341 14.39 -1.64 -4.56
CA SER A 341 14.94 -0.37 -4.10
C SER A 341 16.44 -0.35 -4.39
N GLU A 342 16.89 0.62 -5.19
CA GLU A 342 18.31 0.81 -5.48
C GLU A 342 19.10 1.18 -4.21
N LYS A 343 18.50 2.02 -3.38
CA LYS A 343 19.05 2.45 -2.09
C LYS A 343 19.27 1.27 -1.14
N LEU A 344 18.26 0.41 -0.95
CA LEU A 344 18.35 -0.73 -0.04
C LEU A 344 19.07 -1.94 -0.63
N LYS A 345 19.28 -1.93 -1.95
CA LYS A 345 19.76 -3.06 -2.74
C LYS A 345 18.95 -4.35 -2.53
N LYS A 346 17.62 -4.21 -2.34
CA LYS A 346 16.71 -5.31 -1.99
C LYS A 346 15.43 -5.26 -2.82
N ILE A 347 14.83 -6.43 -3.04
CA ILE A 347 13.44 -6.53 -3.45
C ILE A 347 12.58 -6.08 -2.27
N ILE A 348 11.85 -4.99 -2.44
CA ILE A 348 10.96 -4.46 -1.41
C ILE A 348 9.56 -5.08 -1.49
N CYS A 349 9.16 -5.52 -2.67
CA CYS A 349 7.83 -6.04 -2.91
C CYS A 349 7.81 -6.93 -4.16
N ASN A 350 6.98 -7.98 -4.20
CA ASN A 350 6.64 -8.68 -5.44
C ASN A 350 5.33 -8.11 -6.02
N THR A 351 5.21 -8.05 -7.35
CA THR A 351 4.08 -7.37 -7.99
C THR A 351 2.75 -8.13 -7.93
N ALA A 352 2.78 -9.43 -7.63
CA ALA A 352 1.58 -10.25 -7.47
C ALA A 352 1.88 -11.54 -6.71
N TYR A 353 0.91 -12.01 -5.92
CA TYR A 353 0.92 -13.37 -5.38
C TYR A 353 0.70 -14.45 -6.44
N LYS A 354 1.09 -15.69 -6.12
CA LYS A 354 1.01 -16.84 -7.02
C LYS A 354 -0.43 -17.10 -7.45
N GLY A 355 -0.65 -17.18 -8.77
CA GLY A 355 -1.95 -17.51 -9.35
C GLY A 355 -2.88 -16.32 -9.62
N TYR A 356 -2.52 -15.09 -9.22
CA TYR A 356 -3.33 -13.88 -9.48
C TYR A 356 -3.74 -13.74 -10.95
N TYR A 357 -2.78 -13.81 -11.86
CA TYR A 357 -3.01 -13.64 -13.30
C TYR A 357 -3.58 -14.87 -14.02
N LYS A 358 -3.85 -15.98 -13.33
CA LYS A 358 -4.47 -17.16 -13.97
C LYS A 358 -5.98 -16.97 -14.17
N LYS A 359 -6.62 -16.14 -13.33
CA LYS A 359 -8.06 -15.89 -13.36
C LYS A 359 -8.41 -14.45 -13.79
N ASN A 360 -7.46 -13.52 -13.66
CA ASN A 360 -7.66 -12.10 -13.97
C ASN A 360 -7.04 -11.77 -15.33
N LEU A 361 -7.85 -11.79 -16.39
CA LEU A 361 -7.47 -11.21 -17.68
C LEU A 361 -7.67 -9.69 -17.60
N ASN A 362 -6.69 -8.92 -18.09
CA ASN A 362 -6.74 -7.45 -18.15
C ASN A 362 -7.83 -6.98 -19.13
N ASN A 363 -9.08 -6.95 -18.67
CA ASN A 363 -10.23 -6.56 -19.49
C ASN A 363 -10.14 -5.13 -20.00
N TYR A 364 -9.50 -4.23 -19.25
CA TYR A 364 -9.31 -2.83 -19.64
C TYR A 364 -8.53 -2.65 -20.95
N HIS A 365 -7.61 -3.58 -21.28
CA HIS A 365 -6.86 -3.49 -22.54
C HIS A 365 -7.77 -3.75 -23.74
N LYS A 366 -8.74 -4.66 -23.60
CA LYS A 366 -9.75 -4.94 -24.64
C LYS A 366 -10.73 -3.78 -24.76
N GLU A 367 -11.21 -3.27 -23.64
CA GLU A 367 -12.09 -2.09 -23.61
C GLU A 367 -11.43 -0.88 -24.25
N TRP A 368 -10.12 -0.67 -24.03
CA TRP A 368 -9.35 0.38 -24.70
C TRP A 368 -9.22 0.17 -26.21
N MET A 369 -8.83 -1.05 -26.65
CA MET A 369 -8.72 -1.35 -28.09
C MET A 369 -10.06 -1.17 -28.83
N ASN A 370 -11.17 -1.44 -28.15
CA ASN A 370 -12.51 -1.32 -28.73
C ASN A 370 -13.11 0.09 -28.60
N SER A 371 -12.36 1.07 -28.07
CA SER A 371 -12.87 2.43 -27.80
C SER A 371 -14.07 2.46 -26.84
N GLN A 372 -14.01 1.66 -25.77
CA GLN A 372 -15.09 1.45 -24.80
C GLN A 372 -14.68 1.73 -23.34
N VAL A 373 -13.71 2.63 -23.09
CA VAL A 373 -13.28 2.92 -21.71
C VAL A 373 -14.11 4.01 -21.03
N TYR A 374 -14.92 4.75 -21.80
CA TYR A 374 -15.83 5.78 -21.32
C TYR A 374 -17.29 5.38 -21.58
N LYS A 375 -18.21 5.75 -20.68
CA LYS A 375 -19.63 5.44 -20.77
C LYS A 375 -20.31 5.98 -22.00
#